data_AF-A0A6G1IP00-F1
#
_entry.id   AF-A0A6G1IP00-F1
#
_cell.length_a   1.000
_cell.length_b   1.000
_cell.length_c   1.000
_cell.angle_alpha   90.00
_cell.angle_beta   90.00
_cell.angle_gamma   90.00
#
_symmetry.space_group_name_H-M   'P 1'
#
loop_
_entity.id
_entity.type
_entity.pdbx_description
1 polymer ?
#
loop_
_entity_poly.entity_id
_entity_poly.type
_entity_poly.pdbx_seq_one_letter_code
_entity_poly.pdbx_strand_id
1 'polypeptide(L)'
;MPLDDVNVMVADPTPFDFYGIDPSLFFGDDGRAYIQGSWMIDRMKQPSCTIKQFEVDINTVAPLLEYYLLAAEGGTFERHLLSIARSKRIWGPYESCPYNPVMTADSTIEYVQNVGHRKIFQDTNGN
;
A
#
# COMPACT_ATOMS: atom_id res chain seq x y z
N MET A 1 -4.77 -1.32 -27.10
CA MET A 1 -5.95 -0.44 -26.84
C MET A 1 -5.45 0.99 -26.81
N PRO A 2 -6.14 1.95 -27.44
CA PRO A 2 -5.86 3.35 -27.18
C PRO A 2 -6.12 3.64 -25.70
N LEU A 3 -5.32 4.53 -25.11
CA LEU A 3 -5.56 5.07 -23.77
C LEU A 3 -6.81 5.94 -23.85
N ASP A 4 -7.98 5.35 -23.61
CA ASP A 4 -9.23 6.12 -23.54
C ASP A 4 -9.19 6.98 -22.26
N ASP A 5 -9.45 8.27 -22.48
CA ASP A 5 -9.46 9.42 -21.58
C ASP A 5 -9.58 9.15 -20.08
N VAL A 6 -8.72 9.79 -19.29
CA VAL A 6 -8.88 9.94 -17.81
C VAL A 6 -10.17 10.70 -17.40
N ASN A 7 -10.96 11.14 -18.38
CA ASN A 7 -12.24 11.83 -18.22
C ASN A 7 -13.43 10.86 -18.36
N VAL A 8 -13.36 9.71 -17.70
CA VAL A 8 -14.46 8.74 -17.68
C VAL A 8 -15.54 9.18 -16.68
N MET A 9 -16.80 8.85 -16.94
CA MET A 9 -17.92 9.06 -16.01
C MET A 9 -17.62 8.34 -14.69
N VAL A 10 -17.47 9.11 -13.61
CA VAL A 10 -17.26 8.59 -12.26
C VAL A 10 -18.61 8.08 -11.74
N ALA A 11 -18.68 6.82 -11.30
CA ALA A 11 -19.86 6.27 -10.66
C ALA A 11 -20.13 6.92 -9.29
N ASP A 12 -21.36 6.82 -8.79
CA ASP A 12 -21.68 7.29 -7.44
C ASP A 12 -20.84 6.55 -6.39
N PRO A 13 -20.33 7.26 -5.36
CA PRO A 13 -19.48 6.65 -4.34
C PRO A 13 -20.26 5.64 -3.50
N THR A 14 -19.67 4.47 -3.26
CA THR A 14 -20.20 3.49 -2.30
C THR A 14 -19.49 3.68 -0.96
N PRO A 15 -20.18 4.15 0.09
CA PRO A 15 -19.56 4.35 1.40
C PRO A 15 -19.27 3.01 2.09
N PHE A 16 -18.20 2.97 2.87
CA PHE A 16 -17.86 1.84 3.73
C PHE A 16 -17.23 2.34 5.04
N ASP A 17 -17.39 1.56 6.11
CA ASP A 17 -16.85 1.91 7.42
C ASP A 17 -15.36 1.55 7.50
N PHE A 18 -14.50 2.57 7.60
CA PHE A 18 -13.07 2.40 7.82
C PHE A 18 -12.52 3.50 8.73
N TYR A 19 -12.14 3.11 9.95
CA TYR A 19 -11.66 4.05 10.96
C TYR A 19 -10.14 4.23 10.85
N GLY A 20 -9.72 4.79 9.71
CA GLY A 20 -8.33 4.92 9.32
C GLY A 20 -8.12 5.91 8.18
N ILE A 21 -6.87 6.04 7.74
CA ILE A 21 -6.47 6.85 6.58
C ILE A 21 -5.73 5.98 5.56
N ASP A 22 -5.39 6.57 4.41
CA ASP A 22 -4.63 5.92 3.33
C ASP A 22 -5.25 4.59 2.84
N PRO A 23 -6.56 4.55 2.51
CA PRO A 23 -7.15 3.35 1.92
C PRO A 23 -6.56 3.13 0.52
N SER A 24 -6.18 1.88 0.25
CA SER A 24 -5.69 1.40 -1.03
C SER A 24 -6.48 0.16 -1.43
N LEU A 25 -6.88 0.09 -2.71
CA LEU A 25 -7.55 -1.06 -3.29
C LEU A 25 -6.50 -1.94 -3.99
N PHE A 26 -6.46 -3.20 -3.60
CA PHE A 26 -5.63 -4.25 -4.19
C PHE A 26 -6.52 -5.29 -4.84
N PHE A 27 -6.22 -5.63 -6.09
CA PHE A 27 -6.93 -6.66 -6.84
C PHE A 27 -6.13 -7.95 -6.72
N GLY A 28 -6.65 -8.88 -5.94
CA GLY A 28 -6.10 -10.20 -5.80
C GLY A 28 -6.34 -11.01 -7.07
N ASP A 29 -5.33 -11.78 -7.39
CA ASP A 29 -5.33 -12.79 -8.43
C ASP A 29 -6.31 -13.93 -8.09
N ASP A 30 -6.68 -14.12 -6.82
CA ASP A 30 -7.82 -14.99 -6.48
C ASP A 30 -9.19 -14.44 -6.93
N GLY A 31 -9.22 -13.29 -7.62
CA GLY A 31 -10.43 -12.68 -8.11
C GLY A 31 -11.21 -11.90 -7.06
N ARG A 32 -10.57 -11.61 -5.92
CA ARG A 32 -11.11 -10.78 -4.85
C ARG A 32 -10.42 -9.42 -4.86
N ALA A 33 -11.09 -8.42 -4.33
CA ALA A 33 -10.47 -7.15 -4.01
C ALA A 33 -10.20 -7.09 -2.51
N TYR A 34 -9.20 -6.33 -2.14
CA TYR A 34 -8.82 -6.09 -0.77
C TYR A 34 -8.64 -4.60 -0.58
N ILE A 35 -9.22 -4.06 0.48
CA ILE A 35 -8.91 -2.71 0.91
C ILE A 35 -7.93 -2.81 2.06
N GLN A 36 -6.80 -2.12 1.92
CA GLN A 36 -5.77 -2.02 2.93
C GLN A 36 -5.59 -0.56 3.30
N GLY A 37 -5.41 -0.27 4.58
CA GLY A 37 -5.13 1.10 5.02
C GLY A 37 -4.60 1.18 6.43
N SER A 38 -4.24 2.39 6.80
CA SER A 38 -3.70 2.76 8.10
C SER A 38 -4.82 2.90 9.12
N TRP A 39 -4.93 1.97 10.06
CA TRP A 39 -5.89 2.04 11.16
C TRP A 39 -5.28 2.71 12.38
N MET A 40 -5.90 3.80 12.80
CA MET A 40 -5.46 4.53 13.99
C MET A 40 -5.98 3.82 15.25
N ILE A 41 -5.07 3.38 16.12
CA ILE A 41 -5.43 2.74 17.39
C ILE A 41 -5.63 3.82 18.46
N ASP A 42 -4.59 4.62 18.68
CA ASP A 42 -4.54 5.71 19.65
C ASP A 42 -3.37 6.63 19.27
N ARG A 43 -3.57 7.95 19.27
CA ARG A 43 -2.51 8.92 18.98
C ARG A 43 -1.43 8.98 20.07
N MET A 44 -1.71 8.46 21.27
CA MET A 44 -0.85 8.53 22.44
C MET A 44 -0.09 7.22 22.74
N LYS A 45 -0.36 6.14 22.00
CA LYS A 45 0.25 4.81 22.21
C LYS A 45 1.01 4.36 20.97
N GLN A 46 2.15 3.69 21.14
CA GLN A 46 2.90 3.09 20.03
C GLN A 46 2.62 1.58 19.92
N PRO A 47 2.43 1.03 18.70
CA PRO A 47 2.31 1.76 17.44
C PRO A 47 0.99 2.54 17.39
N SER A 48 1.05 3.82 16.99
CA SER A 48 -0.15 4.68 16.91
C SER A 48 -1.07 4.32 15.75
N CYS A 49 -0.52 3.57 14.78
CA CYS A 49 -1.18 3.12 13.58
C CYS A 49 -0.78 1.68 13.25
N THR A 50 -1.74 0.86 12.81
CA THR A 50 -1.49 -0.48 12.27
C THR A 50 -2.05 -0.62 10.87
N ILE A 51 -1.48 -1.50 10.06
CA ILE A 51 -2.08 -1.84 8.77
C ILE A 51 -3.26 -2.76 9.02
N LYS A 52 -4.45 -2.36 8.54
CA LYS A 52 -5.63 -3.23 8.48
C LYS A 52 -6.00 -3.50 7.03
N GLN A 53 -6.41 -4.74 6.79
CA GLN A 53 -6.86 -5.21 5.51
C GLN A 53 -8.22 -5.91 5.69
N PHE A 54 -9.14 -5.67 4.76
CA PHE A 54 -10.41 -6.38 4.66
C PHE A 54 -10.73 -6.72 3.21
N GLU A 55 -11.54 -7.76 3.02
CA GLU A 55 -11.89 -8.31 1.71
C GLU A 55 -13.16 -7.63 1.14
N VAL A 56 -13.19 -7.45 -0.17
CA VAL A 56 -14.30 -6.94 -0.98
C VAL A 56 -14.53 -7.89 -2.16
N ASP A 57 -15.76 -8.31 -2.37
CA ASP A 57 -16.14 -9.25 -3.43
C ASP A 57 -16.29 -8.55 -4.79
N ILE A 58 -15.61 -9.03 -5.84
CA ILE A 58 -15.58 -8.39 -7.18
C ILE A 58 -15.68 -9.33 -8.41
N ASN A 59 -15.91 -10.64 -8.27
CA ASN A 59 -15.89 -11.64 -9.35
C ASN A 59 -14.54 -11.81 -10.12
N THR A 60 -14.26 -13.05 -10.58
CA THR A 60 -12.97 -13.76 -10.35
C THR A 60 -11.93 -13.84 -11.50
N VAL A 61 -10.61 -14.12 -11.21
CA VAL A 61 -9.70 -15.17 -11.82
C VAL A 61 -8.19 -15.11 -11.40
N ALA A 62 -7.66 -16.30 -10.97
CA ALA A 62 -6.30 -16.92 -10.84
C ALA A 62 -5.10 -16.32 -10.02
N PRO A 63 -4.52 -17.00 -8.97
CA PRO A 63 -3.61 -16.47 -7.91
C PRO A 63 -2.11 -16.18 -8.26
N LEU A 64 -1.51 -15.14 -7.64
CA LEU A 64 -0.06 -14.86 -7.60
C LEU A 64 0.70 -15.74 -6.57
N LEU A 65 2.01 -15.88 -6.80
CA LEU A 65 2.93 -16.70 -5.99
C LEU A 65 3.39 -16.05 -4.68
N GLU A 66 3.45 -14.71 -4.59
CA GLU A 66 3.85 -13.96 -3.38
C GLU A 66 3.14 -12.59 -3.33
N TYR A 67 2.77 -12.14 -2.11
CA TYR A 67 2.19 -10.83 -1.82
C TYR A 67 3.23 -9.90 -1.20
N TYR A 68 3.27 -8.64 -1.65
CA TYR A 68 4.16 -7.60 -1.12
C TYR A 68 3.34 -6.52 -0.42
N LEU A 69 3.75 -6.14 0.80
CA LEU A 69 3.18 -5.05 1.57
C LEU A 69 4.18 -3.90 1.60
N LEU A 70 3.78 -2.74 1.07
CA LEU A 70 4.53 -1.49 1.17
C LEU A 70 3.90 -0.62 2.24
N ALA A 71 4.71 -0.07 3.15
CA ALA A 71 4.25 0.83 4.20
C ALA A 71 5.17 2.06 4.28
N ALA A 72 4.55 3.24 4.29
CA ALA A 72 5.23 4.46 4.65
C ALA A 72 5.34 4.55 6.18
N GLU A 73 6.53 4.89 6.69
CA GLU A 73 6.82 4.93 8.12
C GLU A 73 7.53 6.24 8.49
N GLY A 74 7.57 6.57 9.78
CA GLY A 74 8.31 7.73 10.30
C GLY A 74 7.68 9.11 10.06
N GLY A 75 6.48 9.17 9.45
CA GLY A 75 5.77 10.42 9.13
C GLY A 75 6.17 10.98 7.77
N THR A 76 5.62 12.13 7.38
CA THR A 76 5.83 12.71 6.03
C THR A 76 6.93 13.78 5.96
N PHE A 77 7.73 13.89 7.01
CA PHE A 77 8.78 14.91 7.16
C PHE A 77 10.17 14.28 7.12
N GLU A 78 11.16 14.83 7.85
CA GLU A 78 12.59 14.51 7.68
C GLU A 78 12.93 13.04 7.94
N ARG A 79 12.04 12.29 8.60
CA ARG A 79 12.16 10.86 8.89
C ARG A 79 11.21 9.99 8.05
N HIS A 80 10.79 10.44 6.87
CA HIS A 80 9.90 9.67 6.01
C HIS A 80 10.64 8.47 5.41
N LEU A 81 10.04 7.28 5.57
CA LEU A 81 10.61 6.01 5.16
C LEU A 81 9.61 5.24 4.29
N LEU A 82 10.13 4.35 3.44
CA LEU A 82 9.35 3.27 2.82
C LEU A 82 9.95 1.92 3.24
N SER A 83 9.12 1.09 3.86
CA SER A 83 9.44 -0.28 4.22
C SER A 83 8.64 -1.25 3.35
N ILE A 84 9.22 -2.40 3.03
CA ILE A 84 8.56 -3.49 2.30
C ILE A 84 8.65 -4.81 3.06
N ALA A 85 7.58 -5.60 3.00
CA ALA A 85 7.53 -6.95 3.54
C ALA A 85 6.83 -7.88 2.54
N ARG A 86 7.04 -9.20 2.64
CA ARG A 86 6.41 -10.18 1.74
C ARG A 86 5.77 -11.35 2.47
N SER A 87 4.75 -11.97 1.88
CA SER A 87 4.15 -13.19 2.38
C SER A 87 3.65 -14.09 1.26
N LYS A 88 3.58 -15.39 1.50
CA LYS A 88 2.89 -16.34 0.61
C LYS A 88 1.36 -16.32 0.77
N ARG A 89 0.85 -15.56 1.75
CA ARG A 89 -0.58 -15.45 2.05
C ARG A 89 -0.95 -13.99 2.24
N ILE A 90 -2.08 -13.56 1.68
CA ILE A 90 -2.63 -12.20 1.79
C ILE A 90 -2.84 -11.76 3.25
N TRP A 91 -3.03 -12.70 4.17
CA TRP A 91 -3.20 -12.46 5.60
C TRP A 91 -1.90 -12.60 6.42
N GLY A 92 -0.76 -12.83 5.76
CA GLY A 92 0.53 -13.00 6.42
C GLY A 92 0.77 -14.42 7.00
N PRO A 93 1.77 -14.56 7.89
CA PRO A 93 2.64 -13.50 8.39
C PRO A 93 3.50 -12.90 7.27
N TYR A 94 3.74 -11.59 7.35
CA TYR A 94 4.64 -10.89 6.43
C TYR A 94 6.07 -10.88 7.01
N GLU A 95 7.02 -11.35 6.21
CA GLU A 95 8.44 -11.28 6.51
C GLU A 95 8.98 -9.92 6.04
N SER A 96 9.55 -9.16 6.98
CA SER A 96 10.15 -7.85 6.70
C SER A 96 11.39 -8.00 5.81
N CYS A 97 11.56 -7.10 4.84
CA CYS A 97 12.80 -7.03 4.07
C CYS A 97 13.98 -6.73 5.00
N PRO A 98 15.07 -7.52 4.98
CA PRO A 98 16.24 -7.29 5.82
C PRO A 98 16.99 -5.99 5.49
N TYR A 99 16.71 -5.38 4.33
CA TYR A 99 17.28 -4.11 3.89
C TYR A 99 16.37 -2.90 4.14
N ASN A 100 15.30 -3.05 4.93
CA ASN A 100 14.46 -1.92 5.29
C ASN A 100 15.24 -0.86 6.11
N PRO A 101 14.94 0.44 5.92
CA PRO A 101 14.00 0.98 4.92
C PRO A 101 14.58 0.90 3.51
N VAL A 102 13.77 0.47 2.54
CA VAL A 102 14.21 0.35 1.13
C VAL A 102 14.28 1.70 0.40
N MET A 103 13.68 2.74 0.97
CA MET A 103 13.83 4.13 0.52
C MET A 103 13.74 5.08 1.71
N THR A 104 14.72 5.99 1.81
CA THR A 104 14.73 7.10 2.77
C THR A 104 15.73 8.16 2.29
N ALA A 105 15.50 9.42 2.65
CA ALA A 105 16.49 10.49 2.58
C ALA A 105 16.88 11.00 3.98
N ASP A 106 16.37 10.36 5.04
CA ASP A 106 16.68 10.72 6.43
C ASP A 106 18.19 10.74 6.65
N SER A 107 18.67 11.78 7.33
CA SER A 107 20.07 11.97 7.69
C SER A 107 21.02 12.09 6.49
N THR A 108 20.50 12.50 5.32
CA THR A 108 21.29 12.82 4.11
C THR A 108 21.25 14.32 3.79
N ILE A 109 22.13 14.76 2.89
CA ILE A 109 22.09 16.11 2.29
C ILE A 109 21.55 16.11 0.85
N GLU A 110 20.82 15.05 0.48
CA GLU A 110 20.26 14.91 -0.85
C GLU A 110 19.30 16.05 -1.19
N TYR A 111 19.23 16.40 -2.48
CA TYR A 111 18.36 17.49 -2.92
C TYR A 111 16.86 17.15 -2.73
N VAL A 112 16.49 15.88 -2.91
CA VAL A 112 15.12 15.40 -2.72
C VAL A 112 14.98 14.78 -1.34
N GLN A 113 14.24 15.46 -0.47
CA GLN A 113 13.99 15.05 0.92
C GLN A 113 12.56 14.51 1.11
N ASN A 114 12.29 13.95 2.30
CA ASN A 114 10.97 13.45 2.71
C ASN A 114 10.39 12.39 1.75
N VAL A 115 11.27 11.57 1.16
CA VAL A 115 10.89 10.51 0.23
C VAL A 115 10.25 9.33 0.99
N GLY A 116 9.09 8.91 0.51
CA GLY A 116 8.29 7.85 1.09
C GLY A 116 6.92 7.80 0.40
N HIS A 117 5.93 7.14 1.00
CA HIS A 117 4.55 7.03 0.49
C HIS A 117 4.50 6.76 -1.03
N ARG A 118 5.05 5.61 -1.43
CA ARG A 118 5.20 5.24 -2.84
C ARG A 118 4.23 4.13 -3.23
N LYS A 119 3.94 4.06 -4.53
CA LYS A 119 3.26 2.95 -5.18
C LYS A 119 4.18 2.36 -6.25
N ILE A 120 4.28 1.04 -6.28
CA ILE A 120 4.99 0.32 -7.35
C ILE A 120 3.98 0.01 -8.45
N PHE A 121 4.42 0.12 -9.69
CA PHE A 121 3.76 -0.43 -10.86
C PHE A 121 4.84 -1.04 -11.75
N GLN A 122 4.47 -2.03 -12.56
CA GLN A 122 5.33 -2.58 -13.59
C GLN A 122 4.88 -2.01 -14.94
N ASP A 123 5.82 -1.52 -15.75
CA ASP A 123 5.49 -1.01 -17.08
C ASP A 123 5.33 -2.15 -18.12
N THR A 124 4.93 -1.81 -19.35
CA THR A 124 4.73 -2.82 -20.43
C THR A 124 6.02 -3.47 -20.92
N ASN A 125 7.18 -2.90 -20.58
CA ASN A 125 8.50 -3.44 -20.93
C ASN A 125 9.05 -4.34 -19.81
N GLY A 126 8.32 -4.47 -18.70
CA GLY A 126 8.71 -5.29 -17.56
C GLY A 126 9.62 -4.59 -16.55
N ASN A 127 9.76 -3.26 -16.61
CA ASN A 127 10.49 -2.46 -15.62
C ASN A 127 9.69 -2.24 -14.34
#